data_AF-A0A059EWA2-F1
#
_entry.id   AF-A0A059EWA2-F1
#
_cell.length_a   1.000
_cell.length_b   1.000
_cell.length_c   1.000
_cell.angle_alpha   90.00
_cell.angle_beta   90.00
_cell.angle_gamma   90.00
#
_symmetry.space_group_name_H-M   'P 1'
#
loop_
_entity.id
_entity.type
_entity.pdbx_description
1 polymer ?
#
loop_
_entity_poly.entity_id
_entity_poly.type
_entity_poly.pdbx_seq_one_letter_code
_entity_poly.pdbx_strand_id
1 'polypeptide(L)' 'MRDESSSKIYVMGHIVEIDESPFSKPKYNISQVPHSPWVVGGIDLETKECFFR' A
#
# COMPACT_ATOMS: atom_id res chain seq x y z
N MET A 1 -1.00 16.19 -18.57
CA MET A 1 -2.27 15.69 -18.00
C MET A 1 -2.01 14.25 -17.62
N ARG A 2 -1.94 13.92 -16.32
CA ARG A 2 -1.85 12.51 -15.90
C ARG A 2 -3.27 11.96 -15.99
N ASP A 3 -3.45 10.98 -16.85
CA ASP A 3 -4.67 10.20 -16.90
C ASP A 3 -4.76 9.44 -15.57
N GLU A 4 -5.52 9.98 -14.62
CA GLU A 4 -5.88 9.27 -13.40
C GLU A 4 -7.08 8.38 -13.72
N SER A 5 -6.86 7.39 -14.59
CA SER A 5 -7.80 6.28 -14.69
C SER A 5 -7.80 5.63 -13.31
N SER A 6 -8.92 5.68 -12.59
CA SER A 6 -9.07 4.96 -11.33
C SER A 6 -9.07 3.46 -11.65
N SER A 7 -7.89 2.91 -11.91
CA SER A 7 -7.69 1.52 -12.24
C SER A 7 -8.18 0.75 -11.02
N LYS A 8 -9.33 0.10 -11.18
CA LYS A 8 -9.83 -0.83 -10.17
C LYS A 8 -8.69 -1.81 -9.92
N ILE A 9 -8.20 -1.86 -8.68
CA ILE A 9 -6.98 -2.60 -8.36
C ILE A 9 -7.18 -4.08 -8.74
N TYR A 10 -8.42 -4.58 -8.59
CA TYR A 10 -8.80 -5.94 -8.95
C TYR A 10 -10.24 -6.06 -9.46
N VAL A 11 -10.48 -7.15 -10.19
CA VAL A 11 -11.80 -7.58 -10.64
C VAL A 11 -12.48 -8.39 -9.52
N MET A 12 -13.81 -8.34 -9.45
CA MET A 12 -14.58 -9.06 -8.43
C MET A 12 -14.31 -10.57 -8.52
N GLY A 13 -13.89 -11.19 -7.42
CA GLY A 13 -13.54 -12.62 -7.34
C GLY A 13 -12.07 -12.90 -7.06
N HIS A 14 -11.18 -11.91 -7.19
CA HIS A 14 -9.77 -12.05 -6.80
C HIS A 14 -9.60 -11.89 -5.30
N ILE A 15 -8.80 -12.78 -4.70
CA ILE A 15 -8.42 -12.72 -3.29
C ILE A 15 -7.07 -12.03 -3.19
N VAL A 16 -7.06 -10.89 -2.51
CA VAL A 16 -5.86 -10.08 -2.29
C VAL A 16 -5.56 -10.01 -0.82
N GLU A 17 -4.29 -10.15 -0.49
CA GLU A 17 -3.78 -9.84 0.85
C GLU A 17 -3.43 -8.35 0.88
N ILE A 18 -4.00 -7.64 1.84
CA ILE A 18 -3.77 -6.20 2.03
C ILE A 18 -2.94 -6.05 3.30
N ASP A 19 -1.85 -5.29 3.20
CA ASP A 19 -0.99 -4.94 4.32
C ASP A 19 -0.89 -3.42 4.46
N GLU A 20 -1.04 -2.93 5.69
CA GLU A 20 -0.88 -1.52 6.01
C GLU A 20 0.38 -1.34 6.86
N SER A 21 1.33 -0.56 6.35
CA SER A 21 2.58 -0.30 7.08
C SER A 21 2.82 1.20 7.26
N PRO A 22 3.25 1.63 8.47
CA PRO A 22 3.65 3.01 8.67
C PRO A 22 4.95 3.27 7.90
N PHE A 23 4.90 4.17 6.91
CA PHE A 23 6.07 4.58 6.15
C PHE A 23 6.92 5.56 6.96
N SER A 24 7.61 5.02 7.97
CA SER A 24 8.45 5.78 8.88
C SER A 24 9.89 5.30 8.81
N LYS A 25 10.84 6.22 8.98
CA LYS A 25 12.23 5.88 9.24
C LYS A 25 12.48 5.95 10.75
N PRO A 26 12.55 4.81 11.47
CA PRO A 26 12.70 4.83 12.93
C PRO A 26 14.07 5.36 13.37
N LYS A 27 15.05 5.38 12.47
CA LYS A 27 16.45 5.76 12.76
C LYS A 27 16.61 7.19 13.29
N TYR A 28 15.71 8.12 12.97
CA TYR A 28 15.85 9.53 13.35
C TYR A 28 14.68 10.10 14.19
N ASN A 29 13.63 9.30 14.44
CA ASN A 29 12.40 9.74 15.13
C ASN A 29 12.17 9.03 16.47
N ILE A 30 13.24 8.65 17.17
CA ILE A 30 13.22 7.81 18.39
C ILE A 30 12.34 8.38 19.53
N SER A 31 11.99 9.67 19.49
CA SER A 31 11.26 10.37 20.55
C SER A 31 10.01 11.13 20.09
N GLN A 32 9.53 10.94 18.86
CA GLN A 32 8.30 11.57 18.37
C GLN A 32 7.33 10.50 17.85
N VAL A 33 6.04 10.66 18.15
CA VAL A 33 4.98 9.87 17.50
C VAL A 33 5.08 10.17 15.99
N PRO A 34 5.42 9.20 15.15
CA PRO A 34 5.58 9.48 13.73
C PRO A 34 4.22 9.85 13.15
N HIS A 35 4.02 11.10 12.73
CA HIS A 35 2.93 11.50 11.84
C HIS A 35 3.20 11.01 10.40
N SER A 36 3.68 9.76 10.29
CA SER A 36 4.10 9.19 9.02
C SER A 36 2.88 8.82 8.21
N PRO A 37 2.92 8.99 6.88
CA PRO A 37 1.90 8.43 6.03
C PRO A 37 1.88 6.91 6.22
N TRP A 38 0.67 6.35 6.26
CA TRP A 38 0.47 4.92 6.14
C TRP A 38 0.47 4.59 4.65
N VAL A 39 1.25 3.58 4.27
CA VAL A 39 1.23 3.05 2.91
C VAL A 39 0.38 1.79 2.94
N VAL A 40 -0.57 1.71 2.02
CA VAL A 40 -1.41 0.53 1.85
C VAL A 40 -0.87 -0.23 0.66
N GLY A 41 -0.34 -1.41 0.93
CA GLY A 41 0.12 -2.35 -0.08
C GLY A 41 -0.78 -3.56 -0.14
N GLY A 42 -0.59 -4.35 -1.18
CA GLY A 42 -1.14 -5.69 -1.19
C GLY A 42 -0.56 -6.55 -2.28
N ILE A 43 -0.85 -7.83 -2.18
CA ILE A 43 -0.45 -8.86 -3.14
C ILE A 43 -1.67 -9.67 -3.55
N ASP A 44 -1.83 -9.89 -4.85
CA ASP A 44 -2.79 -10.85 -5.36
C ASP A 44 -2.24 -12.27 -5.15
N LEU A 45 -3.01 -13.11 -4.47
CA LEU A 45 -2.57 -14.47 -4.16
C LEU A 45 -2.49 -15.36 -5.40
N GLU A 46 -3.25 -15.05 -6.46
CA GLU A 46 -3.29 -15.81 -7.71
C GLU A 46 -2.17 -15.41 -8.65
N THR A 47 -2.04 -14.11 -8.94
CA THR A 47 -1.08 -13.58 -9.91
C THR A 47 0.29 -13.32 -9.30
N LYS A 48 0.38 -13.24 -7.97
CA LYS A 48 1.56 -12.80 -7.21
C LYS A 48 2.02 -11.38 -7.58
N GLU A 49 1.15 -10.57 -8.18
CA GLU A 49 1.44 -9.17 -8.46
C GLU A 49 1.24 -8.34 -7.19
N CYS A 50 2.20 -7.42 -6.95
CA CYS A 50 2.17 -6.51 -5.81
C CYS A 50 1.76 -5.11 -6.26
N PHE A 51 1.00 -4.41 -5.42
CA PHE A 51 0.66 -3.00 -5.61
C PHE A 51 0.91 -2.21 -4.33
N PHE A 52 1.19 -0.92 -4.50
CA PHE A 52 1.44 0.02 -3.41
C PHE A 52 0.71 1.34 -3.74
N ARG A 53 -0.07 1.86 -2.80
CA ARG A 53 -0.80 3.13 -2.94
C ARG A 53 -0.67 4.02 -1.71
#